data_AF-A0A955NIQ2-F1
#
_entry.id   AF-A0A955NIQ2-F1
#
_cell.length_a   1.000
_cell.length_b   1.000
_cell.length_c   1.000
_cell.angle_alpha   90.00
_cell.angle_beta   90.00
_cell.angle_gamma   90.00
#
_symmetry.space_group_name_H-M   'P 1'
#
loop_
_entity.id
_entity.type
_entity.pdbx_description
1 polymer ?
#
loop_
_entity_poly.entity_id
_entity_poly.type
_entity_poly.pdbx_seq_one_letter_code
_entity_poly.pdbx_strand_id
1 'polypeptide(L)'
;FIDLANAGFYDGLHFHRVINGFMIQFGCPHSRDPKSGRAGTGGPPHGNIPDEHPAAHQISNEPGTLSMANTGRPNSGGSQFFINTVHNAYLDWFSPGPSKHPVFGRIIEGLDVIQNIENTPTDGSDRPRTPVQVKKITIATET
;
A
#
# COMPACT_ATOMS: atom_id res chain seq x y z
N PHE A 1 8.10 7.23 -2.50
CA PHE A 1 6.67 7.49 -2.84
C PHE A 1 6.50 8.76 -3.67
N ILE A 2 6.90 9.93 -3.15
CA ILE A 2 6.70 11.25 -3.80
C ILE A 2 7.23 11.28 -5.24
N ASP A 3 8.46 10.81 -5.48
CA ASP A 3 9.05 10.81 -6.82
C ASP A 3 8.24 9.99 -7.83
N LEU A 4 7.74 8.82 -7.43
CA LEU A 4 6.90 7.96 -8.27
C LEU A 4 5.54 8.61 -8.54
N ALA A 5 4.94 9.26 -7.54
CA ALA A 5 3.71 10.00 -7.71
C ALA A 5 3.87 11.19 -8.67
N ASN A 6 4.93 11.98 -8.53
CA ASN A 6 5.25 13.09 -9.42
C ASN A 6 5.55 12.62 -10.85
N ALA A 7 6.13 11.43 -11.02
CA ALA A 7 6.36 10.81 -12.32
C ALA A 7 5.08 10.20 -12.95
N GLY A 8 3.92 10.27 -12.28
CA GLY A 8 2.67 9.67 -12.74
C GLY A 8 2.68 8.14 -12.74
N PHE A 9 3.63 7.51 -12.03
CA PHE A 9 3.78 6.05 -12.00
C PHE A 9 2.51 5.33 -11.51
N TYR A 10 1.88 5.92 -10.49
CA TYR A 10 0.69 5.37 -9.85
C TYR A 10 -0.61 5.64 -10.61
N ASP A 11 -0.59 6.55 -11.58
CA ASP A 11 -1.79 6.97 -12.30
C ASP A 11 -2.33 5.82 -13.16
N GLY A 12 -3.62 5.54 -13.01
CA GLY A 12 -4.33 4.46 -13.71
C GLY A 12 -4.08 3.06 -13.14
N LEU A 13 -3.32 2.91 -12.06
CA LEU A 13 -3.17 1.64 -11.36
C LEU A 13 -4.44 1.31 -10.56
N HIS A 14 -4.63 0.03 -10.27
CA HIS A 14 -5.76 -0.46 -9.47
C HIS A 14 -5.30 -1.00 -8.11
N PHE A 15 -6.19 -0.92 -7.12
CA PHE A 15 -6.08 -1.75 -5.92
C PHE A 15 -6.19 -3.21 -6.36
N HIS A 16 -5.12 -3.96 -6.12
CA HIS A 16 -5.00 -5.33 -6.62
C HIS A 16 -5.27 -6.39 -5.55
N ARG A 17 -5.36 -5.96 -4.28
CA ARG A 17 -5.67 -6.81 -3.14
C ARG A 17 -6.41 -5.99 -2.09
N VAL A 18 -7.58 -6.45 -1.66
CA VAL A 18 -8.46 -5.80 -0.69
C VAL A 18 -8.96 -6.88 0.25
N ILE A 19 -8.65 -6.76 1.54
CA ILE A 19 -9.08 -7.73 2.55
C ILE A 19 -9.80 -6.97 3.65
N ASN A 20 -11.10 -7.26 3.77
CA ASN A 20 -11.96 -6.68 4.78
C ASN A 20 -11.47 -7.06 6.19
N GLY A 21 -11.39 -6.08 7.09
CA GLY A 21 -10.85 -6.27 8.44
C GLY A 21 -9.34 -6.46 8.46
N PHE A 22 -8.62 -6.01 7.43
CA PHE A 22 -7.16 -6.09 7.39
C PHE A 22 -6.51 -4.87 6.74
N MET A 23 -6.44 -4.83 5.41
CA MET A 23 -5.77 -3.78 4.65
C MET A 23 -6.18 -3.79 3.17
N ILE A 24 -5.89 -2.69 2.48
CA ILE A 24 -6.02 -2.56 1.02
C ILE A 24 -4.68 -2.22 0.38
N GLN A 25 -4.25 -3.01 -0.60
CA GLN A 25 -2.91 -2.96 -1.20
C GLN A 25 -2.91 -2.35 -2.60
N PHE A 26 -1.95 -1.48 -2.84
CA PHE A 26 -1.80 -0.68 -4.05
C PHE A 26 -0.33 -0.55 -4.49
N GLY A 27 -0.09 0.03 -5.66
CA GLY A 27 1.24 0.43 -6.11
C GLY A 27 2.00 -0.61 -6.94
N CYS A 28 1.31 -1.66 -7.41
CA CYS A 28 1.90 -2.64 -8.32
C CYS A 28 1.74 -2.18 -9.79
N PRO A 29 2.80 -2.04 -10.60
CA PRO A 29 2.67 -1.59 -11.99
C PRO A 29 1.86 -2.56 -12.86
N HIS A 30 1.85 -3.86 -12.52
CA HIS A 30 1.05 -4.85 -13.23
C HIS A 30 -0.45 -4.69 -12.98
N SER A 31 -0.88 -3.98 -11.92
CA SER A 31 -2.30 -3.71 -11.68
C SER A 31 -2.88 -2.64 -12.59
N ARG A 32 -2.09 -2.08 -13.53
CA ARG A 32 -2.61 -1.24 -14.62
C ARG A 32 -3.65 -1.99 -15.44
N ASP A 33 -3.41 -3.28 -15.69
CA ASP A 33 -4.47 -4.22 -16.09
C ASP A 33 -5.11 -4.80 -14.81
N PRO A 34 -6.39 -4.51 -14.53
CA PRO A 34 -7.04 -4.99 -13.33
C PRO A 34 -7.15 -6.52 -13.30
N LYS A 35 -7.04 -7.23 -14.42
CA LYS A 35 -7.12 -8.69 -14.48
C LYS A 35 -5.75 -9.37 -14.50
N SER A 36 -4.67 -8.61 -14.38
CA SER A 36 -3.32 -9.17 -14.45
C SER A 36 -3.07 -10.17 -13.32
N GLY A 37 -2.76 -11.41 -13.67
CA GLY A 37 -2.29 -12.43 -12.72
C GLY A 37 -0.91 -12.12 -12.12
N ARG A 38 -0.22 -11.09 -12.64
CA ARG A 38 1.08 -10.62 -12.11
C ARG A 38 0.93 -9.49 -11.10
N ALA A 39 -0.28 -9.00 -10.85
CA ALA A 39 -0.50 -7.98 -9.82
C ALA A 39 -0.01 -8.49 -8.45
N GLY A 40 0.68 -7.64 -7.70
CA GLY A 40 1.43 -8.01 -6.49
C GLY A 40 2.91 -8.35 -6.70
N THR A 41 3.38 -8.58 -7.94
CA THR A 41 4.79 -8.99 -8.21
C THR A 41 5.69 -7.90 -8.80
N GLY A 42 5.10 -6.79 -9.26
CA GLY A 42 5.84 -5.69 -9.88
C GLY A 42 6.44 -4.69 -8.89
N GLY A 43 7.40 -3.89 -9.37
CA GLY A 43 8.07 -2.84 -8.59
C GLY A 43 8.36 -1.59 -9.42
N PRO A 44 8.98 -0.56 -8.83
CA PRO A 44 9.33 0.67 -9.53
C PRO A 44 10.50 0.44 -10.49
N PRO A 45 10.69 1.31 -11.49
CA PRO A 45 11.75 1.17 -12.50
C PRO A 45 13.18 1.19 -11.90
N HIS A 46 13.37 1.81 -10.73
CA HIS A 46 14.67 1.94 -10.08
C HIS A 46 15.00 0.79 -9.11
N GLY A 47 14.13 -0.23 -9.02
CA GLY A 47 14.34 -1.37 -8.13
C GLY A 47 13.89 -1.14 -6.68
N ASN A 48 14.30 -2.04 -5.79
CA ASN A 48 13.89 -2.01 -4.40
C ASN A 48 14.65 -0.94 -3.59
N ILE A 49 14.06 -0.52 -2.48
CA ILE A 49 14.64 0.44 -1.54
C ILE A 49 15.08 -0.27 -0.24
N PRO A 50 16.09 0.28 0.46
CA PRO A 50 16.45 -0.19 1.80
C PRO A 50 15.30 -0.03 2.80
N ASP A 51 15.25 -0.90 3.80
CA ASP A 51 14.28 -0.79 4.88
C ASP A 51 14.63 0.40 5.80
N GLU A 52 13.62 1.18 6.19
CA GLU A 52 13.76 2.29 7.13
C GLU A 52 13.19 1.90 8.50
N HIS A 53 14.07 1.51 9.43
CA HIS A 53 13.71 1.11 10.80
C HIS A 53 14.36 2.00 11.88
N PRO A 54 14.15 3.33 11.85
CA PRO A 54 14.74 4.22 12.85
C PRO A 54 14.11 3.97 14.23
N ALA A 55 14.93 3.65 15.23
CA ALA A 55 14.46 3.42 16.61
C ALA A 55 13.62 4.57 17.19
N ALA A 56 13.82 5.80 16.71
CA ALA A 56 13.05 6.97 17.11
C ALA A 56 11.65 7.07 16.49
N HIS A 57 11.32 6.29 15.44
CA HIS A 57 10.01 6.33 14.77
C HIS A 57 9.36 4.95 14.71
N GLN A 58 8.81 4.53 15.85
CA GLN A 58 8.03 3.31 16.01
C GLN A 58 6.53 3.61 15.86
N ILE A 59 6.11 3.94 14.65
CA ILE A 59 4.70 4.21 14.34
C ILE A 59 4.01 2.88 14.05
N SER A 60 2.96 2.57 14.80
CA SER A 60 2.18 1.34 14.63
C SER A 60 1.26 1.39 13.40
N ASN A 61 0.96 0.22 12.84
CA ASN A 61 0.04 0.00 11.72
C ASN A 61 -1.43 0.20 12.15
N GLU A 62 -1.78 1.42 12.55
CA GLU A 62 -3.13 1.84 12.94
C GLU A 62 -4.08 2.03 11.74
N PRO A 63 -5.41 1.98 11.93
CA PRO A 63 -6.36 2.33 10.87
C PRO A 63 -6.04 3.68 10.21
N GLY A 64 -6.04 3.71 8.87
CA GLY A 64 -5.75 4.90 8.07
C GLY A 64 -4.25 5.18 7.86
N THR A 65 -3.34 4.34 8.37
CA THR A 65 -1.90 4.44 8.08
C THR A 65 -1.54 3.84 6.73
N LEU A 66 -0.53 4.41 6.07
CA LEU A 66 0.09 3.90 4.86
C LEU A 66 1.41 3.23 5.21
N SER A 67 1.56 1.96 4.82
CA SER A 67 2.71 1.14 5.17
C SER A 67 3.33 0.48 3.95
N MET A 68 4.66 0.39 3.94
CA MET A 68 5.39 -0.20 2.83
C MET A 68 5.16 -1.71 2.74
N ALA A 69 4.74 -2.19 1.57
CA ALA A 69 4.69 -3.61 1.29
C ALA A 69 6.08 -4.10 0.85
N ASN A 70 6.43 -5.33 1.24
CA ASN A 70 7.68 -5.98 0.86
C ASN A 70 7.43 -7.48 0.63
N THR A 71 8.46 -8.20 0.20
CA THR A 71 8.39 -9.63 -0.09
C THR A 71 8.70 -10.52 1.13
N GLY A 72 8.76 -9.94 2.34
CA GLY A 72 9.28 -10.60 3.54
C GLY A 72 10.80 -10.81 3.56
N ARG A 73 11.53 -10.20 2.61
CA ARG A 73 13.01 -10.18 2.59
C ARG A 73 13.48 -8.77 2.97
N PRO A 74 14.65 -8.64 3.61
CA PRO A 74 15.23 -7.31 3.88
C PRO A 74 15.40 -6.51 2.58
N ASN A 75 15.15 -5.20 2.65
CA ASN A 75 15.36 -4.24 1.56
C ASN A 75 14.59 -4.61 0.28
N SER A 76 13.36 -5.10 0.42
CA SER A 76 12.50 -5.49 -0.71
C SER A 76 11.24 -4.66 -0.86
N GLY A 77 11.13 -3.56 -0.11
CA GLY A 77 10.17 -2.50 -0.38
C GLY A 77 10.45 -1.85 -1.75
N GLY A 78 9.43 -1.29 -2.37
CA GLY A 78 9.58 -0.65 -3.68
C GLY A 78 8.48 0.37 -3.93
N SER A 79 7.53 0.05 -4.81
CA SER A 79 6.41 0.93 -5.16
C SER A 79 5.11 0.54 -4.47
N GLN A 80 5.02 -0.70 -3.97
CA GLN A 80 3.82 -1.24 -3.38
C GLN A 80 3.69 -0.82 -1.92
N PHE A 81 2.48 -0.46 -1.51
CA PHE A 81 2.14 -0.13 -0.14
C PHE A 81 0.70 -0.56 0.14
N PHE A 82 0.33 -0.62 1.41
CA PHE A 82 -1.04 -0.88 1.83
C PHE A 82 -1.53 0.20 2.77
N ILE A 83 -2.85 0.37 2.81
CA ILE A 83 -3.55 1.20 3.78
C ILE A 83 -4.19 0.26 4.79
N ASN A 84 -3.86 0.44 6.07
CA ASN A 84 -4.47 -0.32 7.16
C ASN A 84 -5.92 0.11 7.37
N THR A 85 -6.84 -0.85 7.48
CA THR A 85 -8.25 -0.58 7.79
C THR A 85 -8.63 -0.93 9.22
N VAL A 86 -7.82 -1.79 9.85
CA VAL A 86 -7.86 -2.12 11.28
C VAL A 86 -6.46 -1.96 11.88
N HIS A 87 -6.36 -2.08 13.20
CA HIS A 87 -5.07 -2.08 13.90
C HIS A 87 -4.32 -3.40 13.67
N ASN A 88 -3.15 -3.34 13.02
CA ASN A 88 -2.34 -4.50 12.62
C ASN A 88 -0.96 -4.50 13.29
N ALA A 89 -0.87 -4.41 14.62
CA ALA A 89 0.41 -4.33 15.36
C ALA A 89 1.42 -5.45 15.06
N TYR A 90 0.97 -6.62 14.60
CA TYR A 90 1.86 -7.73 14.21
C TYR A 90 2.63 -7.45 12.90
N LEU A 91 2.26 -6.42 12.14
CA LEU A 91 2.99 -5.94 10.96
C LEU A 91 4.05 -4.90 11.33
N ASP A 92 4.01 -4.36 12.55
CA ASP A 92 4.95 -3.34 12.99
C ASP A 92 6.38 -3.86 12.92
N TRP A 93 7.27 -3.05 12.35
CA TRP A 93 8.65 -3.46 12.19
C TRP A 93 9.39 -3.63 13.54
N PHE A 94 8.90 -2.98 14.60
CA PHE A 94 9.43 -3.10 15.96
C PHE A 94 8.73 -4.21 16.78
N SER A 95 7.66 -4.82 16.27
CA SER A 95 7.00 -5.96 16.93
C SER A 95 7.80 -7.26 16.73
N PRO A 96 7.74 -8.21 17.68
CA PRO A 96 8.28 -9.55 17.49
C PRO A 96 7.63 -10.24 16.29
N GLY A 97 8.43 -10.93 15.47
CA GLY A 97 7.95 -11.67 14.31
C GLY A 97 8.68 -11.31 13.00
N PRO A 98 8.40 -12.05 11.91
CA PRO A 98 9.07 -11.87 10.63
C PRO A 98 8.50 -10.70 9.80
N SER A 99 7.27 -10.28 10.07
CA SER A 99 6.62 -9.17 9.36
C SER A 99 7.21 -7.85 9.79
N LYS A 100 7.66 -7.03 8.82
CA LYS A 100 8.31 -5.74 9.07
C LYS A 100 7.81 -4.72 8.06
N HIS A 101 6.83 -3.90 8.44
CA HIS A 101 6.22 -2.92 7.54
C HIS A 101 6.29 -1.52 8.15
N PRO A 102 7.23 -0.66 7.70
CA PRO A 102 7.31 0.71 8.18
C PRO A 102 6.14 1.55 7.65
N VAL A 103 5.50 2.26 8.57
CA VAL A 103 4.50 3.30 8.28
C VAL A 103 5.23 4.55 7.81
N PHE A 104 4.82 5.10 6.67
CA PHE A 104 5.42 6.32 6.09
C PHE A 104 4.40 7.45 5.87
N GLY A 105 3.13 7.22 6.17
CA GLY A 105 2.08 8.21 6.01
C GLY A 105 0.81 7.85 6.74
N ARG A 106 -0.12 8.80 6.81
CA ARG A 106 -1.47 8.60 7.33
C ARG A 106 -2.48 9.40 6.54
N ILE A 107 -3.69 8.91 6.49
CA ILE A 107 -4.83 9.61 5.93
C ILE A 107 -5.22 10.75 6.86
N ILE A 108 -5.45 11.93 6.27
CA ILE A 108 -5.95 13.11 6.97
C ILE A 108 -7.42 13.39 6.64
N GLU A 109 -7.86 13.03 5.44
CA GLU A 109 -9.22 13.20 4.92
C GLU A 109 -9.58 12.02 3.99
N GLY A 110 -10.86 11.68 3.89
CA GLY A 110 -11.33 10.62 2.99
C GLY A 110 -11.20 9.19 3.53
N LEU A 111 -11.18 9.01 4.86
CA LEU A 111 -11.14 7.67 5.47
C LEU A 111 -12.40 6.83 5.13
N ASP A 112 -13.54 7.49 4.95
CA ASP A 112 -14.79 6.88 4.46
C ASP A 112 -14.64 6.29 3.05
N VAL A 113 -13.85 6.93 2.17
CA VAL A 113 -13.54 6.38 0.84
C VAL A 113 -12.75 5.09 0.97
N ILE A 114 -11.79 5.03 1.90
CA ILE A 114 -11.02 3.80 2.17
C ILE A 114 -11.91 2.69 2.70
N GLN A 115 -12.80 3.00 3.63
CA GLN A 115 -13.79 2.04 4.14
C GLN A 115 -14.71 1.54 3.03
N ASN A 116 -15.12 2.40 2.10
CA ASN A 116 -15.91 1.99 0.95
C ASN A 116 -15.14 1.03 0.03
N ILE A 117 -13.84 1.27 -0.19
CA ILE A 117 -12.97 0.36 -0.98
C ILE A 117 -12.83 -0.98 -0.26
N GLU A 118 -12.59 -0.97 1.05
CA GLU A 118 -12.48 -2.17 1.89
C GLU A 118 -13.72 -3.08 1.81
N ASN A 119 -14.91 -2.48 1.74
CA ASN A 119 -16.18 -3.20 1.69
C ASN A 119 -16.59 -3.64 0.27
N THR A 120 -15.73 -3.44 -0.75
CA THR A 120 -16.02 -3.92 -2.10
C THR A 120 -15.96 -5.44 -2.19
N PRO A 121 -16.87 -6.11 -2.93
CA PRO A 121 -16.80 -7.55 -3.14
C PRO A 121 -15.51 -7.94 -3.89
N THR A 122 -14.79 -8.94 -3.38
CA THR A 122 -13.56 -9.46 -3.97
C THR A 122 -13.73 -10.85 -4.60
N ASP A 123 -12.78 -11.23 -5.46
CA ASP A 123 -12.62 -12.57 -6.00
C ASP A 123 -11.77 -13.46 -5.07
N GLY A 124 -11.51 -14.71 -5.46
CA GLY A 124 -10.73 -15.67 -4.66
C GLY A 124 -9.23 -15.33 -4.53
N SER A 125 -8.77 -14.23 -5.14
CA SER A 125 -7.41 -13.69 -5.00
C SER A 125 -7.42 -12.36 -4.24
N ASP A 126 -8.48 -12.09 -3.47
CA ASP A 126 -8.72 -10.85 -2.74
C ASP A 126 -8.77 -9.61 -3.66
N ARG A 127 -8.97 -9.77 -4.97
CA ARG A 127 -9.03 -8.65 -5.90
C ARG A 127 -10.46 -8.11 -6.00
N PRO A 128 -10.69 -6.78 -6.00
CA PRO A 128 -12.03 -6.22 -6.24
C PRO A 128 -12.64 -6.71 -7.55
N ARG A 129 -13.88 -7.25 -7.49
CA ARG A 129 -14.63 -7.70 -8.68
C ARG A 129 -14.96 -6.56 -9.61
N THR A 130 -15.30 -5.42 -9.02
CA THR A 130 -15.39 -4.14 -9.72
C THR A 130 -14.05 -3.43 -9.49
N PRO A 131 -13.23 -3.24 -10.55
CA PRO A 131 -11.90 -2.65 -10.38
C PRO A 131 -11.97 -1.25 -9.77
N VAL A 132 -11.15 -1.00 -8.75
CA VAL A 132 -11.00 0.31 -8.11
C VAL A 132 -9.71 0.96 -8.63
N GLN A 133 -9.86 1.96 -9.50
CA GLN A 133 -8.75 2.64 -10.16
C GLN A 133 -8.39 3.95 -9.46
N VAL A 134 -7.11 4.16 -9.19
CA VAL A 134 -6.57 5.47 -8.84
C VAL A 134 -6.35 6.24 -10.14
N LYS A 135 -7.19 7.24 -10.40
CA LYS A 135 -7.10 8.02 -11.65
C LYS A 135 -5.83 8.86 -11.71
N LYS A 136 -5.47 9.48 -10.59
CA LYS A 136 -4.32 10.36 -10.47
C LYS A 136 -3.89 10.48 -9.02
N ILE A 137 -2.58 10.58 -8.75
CA ILE A 137 -2.03 11.05 -7.48
C ILE A 137 -1.44 12.44 -7.69
N THR A 138 -1.80 13.40 -6.85
CA THR A 138 -1.23 14.75 -6.87
C THR A 138 -0.53 15.01 -5.55
N ILE A 139 0.70 15.48 -5.60
CA ILE A 139 1.45 15.88 -4.42
C ILE A 139 1.14 17.36 -4.16
N ALA A 140 0.44 17.63 -3.06
CA ALA A 140 0.25 18.97 -2.54
C ALA A 140 1.26 19.21 -1.41
N THR A 141 1.95 20.34 -1.46
CA THR A 141 2.71 20.86 -0.33
C THR A 141 1.85 21.91 0.36
N GLU A 142 1.59 21.73 1.65
CA GLU A 142 1.08 22.83 2.47
C GLU A 142 2.21 23.88 2.58
N THR A 143 1.93 25.08 2.10
CA THR A 143 2.76 26.29 2.28
C THR A 143 2.42 26.99 3.57
#